data_AF-A0A813TVB9-F1
#
_entry.id   AF-A0A813TVB9-F1
#
_cell.length_a   1.000
_cell.length_b   1.000
_cell.length_c   1.000
_cell.angle_alpha   90.00
_cell.angle_beta   90.00
_cell.angle_gamma   90.00
#
_symmetry.space_group_name_H-M   'P 1'
#
loop_
_entity.id
_entity.type
_entity.pdbx_description
1 polymer ?
#
loop_
_entity_poly.entity_id
_entity_poly.type
_entity_poly.pdbx_seq_one_letter_code
_entity_poly.pdbx_strand_id
1 'polypeptide(L)'
;MSFLPIVINISNRFVFFLCLLVILFHSPCSTMMMPGNLYDVNPCVTCKTISDKFVEGYRKTAKSNFGGGNTDWEEKKLKGYAKSETRLIEIMEDACSKFESQLR
;
A
#
# COMPACT_ATOMS: atom_id res chain seq x y z
N MET A 1 -41.88 23.25 30.89
CA MET A 1 -40.41 23.09 30.85
C MET A 1 -40.02 22.87 29.40
N SER A 2 -39.43 23.90 28.82
CA SER A 2 -39.26 24.14 27.39
C SER A 2 -38.12 23.31 26.82
N PHE A 3 -38.44 22.25 26.09
CA PHE A 3 -37.53 21.67 25.10
C PHE A 3 -37.88 22.26 23.73
N LEU A 4 -37.21 23.37 23.39
CA LEU A 4 -37.13 23.81 22.00
C LEU A 4 -36.13 22.91 21.27
N PRO A 5 -36.45 22.41 20.06
CA PRO A 5 -35.46 21.74 19.24
C PRO A 5 -34.42 22.79 18.83
N ILE A 6 -33.16 22.56 19.18
CA ILE A 6 -32.05 23.34 18.63
C ILE A 6 -32.00 22.99 17.15
N VAL A 7 -32.69 23.79 16.34
CA VAL A 7 -32.57 23.78 14.89
C VAL A 7 -31.20 24.37 14.60
N ILE A 8 -30.18 23.51 14.56
CA ILE A 8 -28.84 23.88 14.12
C ILE A 8 -28.91 24.11 12.61
N ASN A 9 -29.44 25.26 12.19
CA ASN A 9 -29.14 25.86 10.90
C ASN A 9 -27.84 26.67 11.04
N ILE A 10 -26.77 25.97 11.42
CA ILE A 10 -25.43 26.48 11.28
C ILE A 10 -25.16 26.37 9.80
N SER A 11 -25.20 27.53 9.13
CA SER A 11 -24.89 27.73 7.72
C SER A 11 -23.89 26.68 7.25
N ASN A 12 -24.22 25.93 6.20
CA ASN A 12 -23.37 24.90 5.58
C ASN A 12 -21.90 25.36 5.45
N ARG A 13 -21.71 26.67 5.28
CA ARG A 13 -20.41 27.34 5.24
C ARG A 13 -19.64 27.29 6.57
N PHE A 14 -20.29 27.49 7.71
CA PHE A 14 -19.65 27.37 9.04
C PHE A 14 -19.28 25.93 9.38
N VAL A 15 -20.15 24.96 9.11
CA VAL A 15 -19.83 23.54 9.29
C VAL A 15 -18.67 23.14 8.37
N PHE A 16 -18.68 23.62 7.12
CA PHE A 16 -17.60 23.41 6.17
C PHE A 16 -16.27 24.04 6.64
N PHE A 17 -16.29 25.27 7.16
CA PHE A 17 -15.11 25.90 7.74
C PHE A 17 -14.60 25.15 8.97
N LEU A 18 -15.48 24.69 9.87
CA LEU A 18 -15.09 23.89 11.03
C LEU A 18 -14.49 22.53 10.61
N CYS A 19 -15.08 21.84 9.62
CA CYS A 19 -14.51 20.61 9.07
C CYS A 19 -13.15 20.85 8.39
N LEU A 20 -12.99 21.93 7.63
CA LEU A 20 -11.72 22.29 6.99
C LEU A 20 -10.64 22.57 8.02
N LEU A 21 -10.96 23.31 9.09
CA LEU A 21 -10.03 23.56 10.19
C LEU A 21 -9.65 22.26 10.89
N VAL A 22 -10.60 21.36 11.13
CA VAL A 22 -10.31 20.03 11.70
C VAL A 22 -9.42 19.22 10.76
N ILE A 23 -9.66 19.17 9.43
CA ILE A 23 -8.84 18.42 8.47
C ILE A 23 -7.41 19.00 8.35
N LEU A 24 -7.27 20.32 8.41
CA LEU A 24 -5.96 21.00 8.37
C LEU A 24 -5.17 20.81 9.67
N PHE A 25 -5.84 20.72 10.83
CA PHE A 25 -5.21 20.48 12.13
C PHE A 25 -5.05 18.99 12.49
N HIS A 26 -5.89 18.10 11.98
CA HIS A 26 -5.84 16.64 12.21
C HIS A 26 -5.16 15.88 11.09
N SER A 27 -4.61 16.53 10.06
CA SER A 27 -3.67 15.85 9.18
C SER A 27 -2.43 15.49 10.00
N PRO A 28 -2.24 14.24 10.43
CA PRO A 28 -1.10 13.85 11.25
C PRO A 28 0.11 13.60 10.34
N CYS A 29 0.18 14.31 9.20
CA CYS A 29 1.23 14.15 8.21
C CYS A 29 2.53 14.84 8.67
N SER A 30 2.44 15.87 9.51
CA SER A 30 3.62 16.63 9.93
C SER A 30 4.26 16.15 11.24
N THR A 31 3.68 15.19 11.97
CA THR A 31 4.25 14.67 13.24
C THR A 31 4.61 13.20 13.23
N MET A 32 4.43 12.47 12.13
CA MET A 32 5.08 11.17 11.96
C MET A 32 6.52 11.34 11.49
N MET A 33 7.34 12.00 12.32
CA MET A 33 8.75 11.65 12.38
C MET A 33 8.83 10.32 13.11
N MET A 34 8.75 9.22 12.34
CA MET A 34 9.28 7.95 12.81
C MET A 34 10.73 8.19 13.21
N PRO A 35 11.18 7.81 14.43
CA PRO A 35 12.60 7.68 14.69
C PRO A 35 13.05 6.46 13.90
N GLY A 36 13.32 6.67 12.61
CA GLY A 36 14.04 5.69 11.82
C GLY A 36 15.35 5.45 12.52
N ASN A 37 15.54 4.23 13.03
CA ASN A 37 16.86 3.75 13.41
C ASN A 37 17.81 4.16 12.28
N LEU A 38 18.88 4.89 12.63
CA LEU A 38 20.00 5.12 11.73
C LEU A 38 20.75 3.79 11.56
N TYR A 39 20.06 2.79 10.99
CA TYR A 39 20.74 1.75 10.26
C TYR A 39 21.49 2.51 9.16
N ASP A 40 22.81 2.38 9.13
CA ASP A 40 23.65 2.88 8.05
C ASP A 40 23.31 2.08 6.78
N VAL A 41 22.11 2.34 6.23
CA VAL A 41 21.61 1.74 4.99
C VAL A 41 22.34 2.50 3.92
N ASN A 42 23.43 1.94 3.41
CA ASN A 42 23.98 2.37 2.15
C ASN A 42 22.85 2.28 1.09
N PRO A 43 22.30 3.39 0.58
CA PRO A 43 21.09 3.36 -0.24
C PRO A 43 21.30 2.58 -1.54
N CYS A 44 22.54 2.58 -2.05
CA CYS A 44 22.92 1.83 -3.23
C CYS A 44 22.88 0.32 -2.98
N VAL A 45 23.40 -0.14 -1.84
CA VAL A 45 23.37 -1.57 -1.47
C VAL A 45 21.94 -2.05 -1.27
N THR A 46 21.10 -1.24 -0.62
CA THR A 46 19.67 -1.57 -0.42
C THR A 46 18.93 -1.65 -1.76
N CYS A 47 19.07 -0.64 -2.62
CA CYS A 47 18.44 -0.62 -3.95
C CYS A 47 18.89 -1.80 -4.80
N LYS A 48 20.20 -2.09 -4.80
CA LYS A 48 20.75 -3.26 -5.50
C LYS A 48 20.16 -4.56 -4.98
N THR A 49 20.07 -4.72 -3.66
CA THR A 49 19.50 -5.93 -3.04
C THR A 49 18.04 -6.12 -3.44
N ILE A 50 17.23 -5.05 -3.44
CA ILE A 50 15.83 -5.11 -3.90
C ILE A 50 15.76 -5.47 -5.38
N SER A 51 16.59 -4.85 -6.22
CA SER A 51 16.62 -5.11 -7.66
C SER A 51 16.99 -6.57 -7.97
N ASP A 52 18.04 -7.09 -7.33
CA ASP A 52 18.48 -8.48 -7.48
C ASP A 52 17.37 -9.45 -7.05
N LYS A 53 16.66 -9.14 -5.97
CA LYS A 53 15.54 -9.94 -5.49
C LYS A 53 14.33 -9.89 -6.40
N PHE A 54 14.01 -8.73 -6.95
CA PHE A 54 12.94 -8.59 -7.94
C PHE A 54 13.22 -9.45 -9.17
N VAL A 55 14.47 -9.47 -9.67
CA VAL A 55 14.87 -10.31 -10.81
C VAL A 55 14.73 -11.80 -10.48
N GLU A 56 15.13 -12.22 -9.28
CA GLU A 56 14.95 -13.61 -8.85
C GLU A 56 13.48 -14.01 -8.75
N GLY A 57 12.64 -13.17 -8.13
CA GLY A 57 11.19 -13.38 -8.06
C GLY A 57 10.54 -13.42 -9.45
N TYR A 58 10.98 -12.55 -10.36
CA TYR A 58 10.54 -12.54 -11.75
C TYR A 58 10.84 -13.87 -12.45
N ARG A 59 12.03 -14.44 -12.23
CA ARG A 59 12.44 -15.72 -12.82
C ARG A 59 11.71 -16.90 -12.18
N LYS A 60 11.51 -16.86 -10.86
CA LYS A 60 10.78 -17.87 -10.07
C LYS A 60 9.32 -18.00 -10.51
N THR A 61 8.66 -16.87 -10.77
CA THR A 61 7.24 -16.83 -11.21
C THR A 61 7.05 -17.08 -12.70
N ALA A 62 8.10 -17.25 -13.50
CA ALA A 62 7.99 -17.36 -14.97
C ALA A 62 7.13 -18.55 -15.45
N LYS A 63 6.99 -19.61 -14.65
CA LYS A 63 6.19 -20.80 -14.95
C LYS A 63 4.95 -20.93 -14.05
N SER A 64 4.64 -19.90 -13.27
CA SER A 64 3.47 -19.87 -12.40
C SER A 64 2.21 -19.52 -13.20
N ASN A 65 1.06 -19.69 -12.55
CA ASN A 65 -0.26 -19.34 -13.04
C ASN A 65 -1.07 -18.76 -11.87
N PHE A 66 -2.35 -18.43 -12.08
CA PHE A 66 -3.19 -17.86 -11.04
C PHE A 66 -3.53 -18.84 -9.89
N GLY A 67 -3.09 -20.10 -9.96
CA GLY A 67 -3.21 -21.07 -8.88
C GLY A 67 -4.59 -21.70 -8.72
N GLY A 68 -5.51 -21.53 -9.68
CA GLY A 68 -6.87 -22.07 -9.64
C GLY A 68 -7.35 -22.61 -11.00
N GLY A 69 -8.28 -23.58 -10.95
CA GLY A 69 -9.13 -23.97 -12.09
C GLY A 69 -8.48 -24.43 -13.40
N ASN A 70 -9.31 -24.56 -14.45
CA ASN A 70 -8.88 -24.96 -15.79
C ASN A 70 -8.08 -23.84 -16.47
N THR A 71 -6.76 -24.01 -16.54
CA THR A 71 -5.79 -23.08 -17.15
C THR A 71 -6.20 -22.62 -18.57
N ASP A 72 -6.81 -23.51 -19.36
CA ASP A 72 -7.31 -23.19 -20.72
C ASP A 72 -8.42 -22.13 -20.76
N TRP A 73 -9.27 -22.07 -19.74
CA TRP A 73 -10.32 -21.04 -19.64
C TRP A 73 -9.72 -19.71 -19.19
N GLU A 74 -8.81 -19.77 -18.21
CA GLU A 74 -8.14 -18.59 -17.66
C GLU A 74 -7.32 -17.86 -18.72
N GLU A 75 -6.55 -18.57 -19.55
CA GLU A 75 -5.77 -17.93 -20.62
C GLU A 75 -6.64 -17.28 -21.70
N LYS A 76 -7.86 -17.80 -21.94
CA LYS A 76 -8.80 -17.25 -22.93
C LYS A 76 -9.63 -16.08 -22.40
N LYS A 77 -9.83 -16.00 -21.07
CA LYS A 77 -10.78 -15.05 -20.45
C LYS A 77 -10.13 -14.00 -19.55
N LEU A 78 -8.94 -14.27 -19.01
CA LEU A 78 -8.14 -13.33 -18.26
C LEU A 78 -6.97 -12.82 -19.12
N LYS A 79 -6.43 -11.64 -18.79
CA LYS A 79 -5.12 -11.24 -19.30
C LYS A 79 -4.10 -12.19 -18.66
N GLY A 80 -3.27 -12.85 -19.48
CA GLY A 80 -2.39 -13.92 -19.01
C GLY A 80 -1.54 -13.55 -17.80
N TYR A 81 -1.31 -14.54 -16.92
CA TYR A 81 -0.57 -14.39 -15.65
C TYR A 81 0.78 -13.68 -15.83
N ALA A 82 1.48 -13.93 -16.95
CA ALA A 82 2.77 -13.32 -17.25
C ALA A 82 2.80 -11.78 -17.16
N LYS A 83 1.67 -11.10 -17.40
CA LYS A 83 1.54 -9.63 -17.34
C LYS A 83 0.45 -9.18 -16.36
N SER A 84 0.08 -10.01 -15.39
CA SER A 84 -0.95 -9.68 -14.40
C SER A 84 -0.39 -8.88 -13.22
N GLU A 85 -1.27 -8.13 -12.56
CA GLU A 85 -0.97 -7.46 -11.29
C GLU A 85 -0.67 -8.48 -10.19
N THR A 86 -1.36 -9.63 -10.20
CA THR A 86 -1.08 -10.74 -9.27
C THR A 86 0.38 -11.17 -9.33
N ARG A 87 0.92 -11.40 -10.54
CA ARG A 87 2.33 -11.76 -10.70
C ARG A 87 3.26 -10.67 -10.17
N LEU A 88 2.91 -9.39 -10.35
CA LEU A 88 3.70 -8.28 -9.79
C LEU A 88 3.73 -8.33 -8.26
N ILE A 89 2.59 -8.52 -7.61
CA ILE A 89 2.49 -8.60 -6.15
C ILE A 89 3.30 -9.79 -5.62
N GLU A 90 3.17 -10.97 -6.21
CA GLU A 90 3.96 -12.15 -5.80
C GLU A 90 5.48 -11.89 -5.87
N ILE A 91 5.96 -11.21 -6.93
CA ILE A 91 7.37 -10.83 -7.06
C ILE A 91 7.76 -9.83 -5.96
N MET A 92 6.91 -8.85 -5.66
CA MET A 92 7.17 -7.83 -4.65
C MET A 92 7.20 -8.42 -3.23
N GLU A 93 6.31 -9.36 -2.92
CA GLU A 93 6.30 -10.07 -1.63
C GLU A 93 7.60 -10.88 -1.44
N ASP A 94 8.03 -11.62 -2.46
CA ASP A 94 9.29 -12.37 -2.42
C ASP A 94 10.49 -11.41 -2.25
N ALA A 95 10.47 -10.27 -2.94
CA ALA A 95 11.52 -9.25 -2.82
C ALA A 95 11.59 -8.60 -1.42
N CYS A 96 10.45 -8.49 -0.73
CA CYS A 96 10.35 -7.85 0.58
C CYS A 96 10.54 -8.80 1.77
N SER A 97 10.42 -10.12 1.57
CA SER A 97 10.43 -11.16 2.61
C SER A 97 11.59 -11.11 3.62
N LYS A 98 12.77 -10.60 3.23
CA LYS A 98 13.91 -10.45 4.15
C LYS A 98 13.84 -9.22 5.05
N PHE A 99 13.13 -8.15 4.66
CA PHE A 99 12.99 -6.95 5.48
C PHE A 99 12.14 -7.22 6.73
N GLU A 100 11.16 -8.12 6.66
CA GLU A 100 10.35 -8.52 7.83
C GLU A 100 11.18 -9.27 8.88
N SER A 101 12.14 -10.09 8.46
CA SER A 101 13.02 -10.83 9.39
C SER A 101 14.03 -9.94 10.13
N GLN A 102 14.21 -8.70 9.72
CA GLN A 102 15.06 -7.68 10.35
C GLN A 102 14.25 -6.73 11.24
N LEU A 103 12.91 -6.88 11.28
CA LEU A 103 11.98 -6.07 12.06
C LEU A 103 11.38 -6.83 13.27
N ARG A 104 11.92 -8.01 13.59
CA ARG A 104 11.62 -8.78 14.81
C ARG A 104 12.84 -8.84 15.72
#